data_AF-A0A940VB41-F1
#
_entry.id   AF-A0A940VB41-F1
#
_cell.length_a   1.000
_cell.length_b   1.000
_cell.length_c   1.000
_cell.angle_alpha   90.00
_cell.angle_beta   90.00
_cell.angle_gamma   90.00
#
_symmetry.space_group_name_H-M   'P 1'
#
loop_
_entity.id
_entity.type
_entity.pdbx_description
1 polymer ?
#
loop_
_entity_poly.entity_id
_entity_poly.type
_entity_poly.pdbx_seq_one_letter_code
_entity_poly.pdbx_strand_id
1 'polypeptide(L)'
;MQRAHKRIKEFFPVCRVYQAHIPTYPSGHWLFGFASKKYDPLTDIDERAWNIDEQAWNSLGLKTKYYNTDIHKGCFALPNYVKELLVSAGE
;
A
#
# COMPACT_ATOMS: atom_id res chain seq x y z
N MET A 1 8.93 -8.43 -7.55
CA MET A 1 7.69 -7.62 -7.49
C MET A 1 6.94 -7.56 -8.83
N GLN A 2 7.58 -7.19 -9.94
CA GLN A 2 6.98 -7.03 -11.28
C GLN A 2 6.02 -8.17 -11.71
N ARG A 3 6.53 -9.41 -11.82
CA ARG A 3 5.71 -10.58 -12.22
C ARG A 3 4.53 -10.85 -11.30
N ALA A 4 4.71 -10.69 -9.99
CA ALA A 4 3.65 -10.90 -9.00
C ALA A 4 2.56 -9.83 -9.15
N HIS A 5 2.96 -8.56 -9.29
CA HIS A 5 2.06 -7.44 -9.53
C HIS A 5 1.23 -7.61 -10.81
N LYS A 6 1.86 -8.02 -11.91
CA LYS A 6 1.17 -8.32 -13.19
C LYS A 6 0.04 -9.33 -12.98
N ARG A 7 0.35 -10.48 -12.39
CA ARG A 7 -0.64 -11.55 -12.15
C ARG A 7 -1.76 -11.12 -11.22
N ILE A 8 -1.46 -10.38 -10.15
CA ILE A 8 -2.48 -9.95 -9.18
C ILE A 8 -3.45 -8.95 -9.82
N LYS A 9 -2.96 -8.04 -10.66
CA LYS A 9 -3.78 -7.08 -11.42
C LYS A 9 -4.83 -7.74 -12.32
N GLU A 10 -4.61 -8.98 -12.77
CA GLU A 10 -5.57 -9.72 -13.59
C GLU A 10 -6.86 -10.08 -12.82
N PHE A 11 -6.79 -10.17 -11.48
CA PHE A 11 -7.92 -10.61 -10.64
C PHE A 11 -8.55 -9.50 -9.78
N PHE A 12 -7.80 -8.44 -9.50
CA PHE A 12 -8.20 -7.40 -8.55
C PHE A 12 -8.21 -6.02 -9.23
N PRO A 13 -9.38 -5.34 -9.31
CA PRO A 13 -9.49 -4.01 -9.91
C PRO A 13 -8.68 -2.95 -9.16
N VAL A 14 -8.52 -3.11 -7.84
CA VAL A 14 -7.63 -2.26 -7.04
C VAL A 14 -6.35 -3.02 -6.75
N CYS A 15 -5.24 -2.53 -7.31
CA CYS A 15 -3.90 -3.03 -7.02
C CYS A 15 -2.96 -1.84 -6.76
N ARG A 16 -2.27 -1.87 -5.63
CA ARG A 16 -1.27 -0.87 -5.22
C ARG A 16 -0.02 -1.58 -4.72
N VAL A 17 1.12 -0.91 -4.83
CA VAL A 17 2.37 -1.34 -4.19
C VAL A 17 2.71 -0.32 -3.12
N TYR A 18 3.11 -0.79 -1.95
CA TYR A 18 3.60 0.04 -0.87
C TYR A 18 4.97 -0.44 -0.39
N GLN A 19 5.71 0.45 0.26
CA GLN A 19 7.06 0.17 0.75
C GLN A 19 7.16 0.29 2.26
N ALA A 20 7.99 -0.55 2.88
CA ALA A 20 8.36 -0.41 4.28
C ALA A 20 9.88 -0.51 4.44
N HIS A 21 10.40 0.20 5.43
CA HIS A 21 11.81 0.13 5.80
C HIS A 21 12.01 -0.94 6.89
N ILE A 22 12.73 -2.01 6.55
CA ILE A 22 13.01 -3.16 7.41
C ILE A 22 14.53 -3.44 7.35
N PRO A 23 15.34 -2.87 8.28
CA PRO A 23 16.80 -2.85 8.18
C PRO A 23 17.48 -4.22 8.09
N THR A 24 16.83 -5.26 8.64
CA THR A 24 17.35 -6.63 8.64
C THR A 24 17.04 -7.41 7.36
N TYR A 25 16.23 -6.85 6.46
CA TYR A 25 15.97 -7.42 5.14
C TYR A 25 16.97 -6.89 4.11
N PRO A 26 17.29 -7.67 3.06
CA PRO A 26 18.20 -7.23 2.01
C PRO A 26 17.81 -5.84 1.47
N SER A 27 18.77 -4.92 1.38
CA SER A 27 18.63 -3.49 1.01
C SER A 27 17.85 -2.58 1.96
N GLY A 28 17.21 -3.11 3.01
CA GLY A 28 16.42 -2.33 3.95
C GLY A 28 15.07 -1.83 3.43
N HIS A 29 14.86 -1.76 2.11
CA HIS A 29 13.63 -1.30 1.48
C HIS A 29 12.85 -2.47 0.88
N TRP A 30 11.66 -2.74 1.43
CA TRP A 30 10.83 -3.85 0.98
C TRP A 30 9.52 -3.37 0.36
N LEU A 31 9.13 -4.01 -0.74
CA LEU A 31 7.89 -3.73 -1.46
C LEU A 31 6.85 -4.81 -1.17
N PHE A 32 5.63 -4.38 -0.91
CA PHE A 32 4.47 -5.23 -0.66
C PHE A 32 3.35 -4.89 -1.65
N GLY A 33 2.52 -5.87 -1.99
CA GLY A 33 1.33 -5.69 -2.82
C GLY A 33 0.07 -5.57 -1.96
N PHE A 34 -0.73 -4.54 -2.22
CA PHE A 34 -2.12 -4.45 -1.77
C PHE A 34 -3.04 -4.77 -2.94
N ALA A 35 -4.05 -5.61 -2.72
CA ALA A 35 -5.02 -6.01 -3.73
C ALA A 35 -6.42 -6.09 -3.13
N SER A 36 -7.40 -5.59 -3.85
CA SER A 36 -8.78 -5.51 -3.37
C SER A 36 -9.77 -5.49 -4.53
N LYS A 37 -10.98 -6.01 -4.26
CA LYS A 37 -12.11 -5.97 -5.21
C LYS A 37 -13.02 -4.76 -5.02
N LYS A 38 -12.86 -4.05 -3.90
CA LYS A 38 -13.77 -2.98 -3.50
C LYS A 38 -13.01 -1.78 -2.96
N TYR A 39 -12.13 -2.03 -1.98
CA TYR A 39 -11.49 -0.99 -1.21
C TYR A 39 -10.16 -0.49 -1.79
N ASP A 40 -10.04 0.81 -2.03
CA ASP A 40 -8.78 1.50 -2.33
C ASP A 40 -8.12 2.05 -1.06
N PRO A 41 -6.82 1.80 -0.82
CA PRO A 41 -6.17 2.16 0.43
C PRO A 41 -5.85 3.66 0.55
N LEU A 42 -6.09 4.45 -0.52
CA LEU A 42 -5.82 5.89 -0.60
C LEU A 42 -7.04 6.76 -0.95
N THR A 43 -7.99 6.26 -1.76
CA THR A 43 -8.99 7.10 -2.46
C THR A 43 -10.45 6.82 -2.14
N ASP A 44 -10.78 5.75 -1.43
CA ASP A 44 -12.17 5.51 -1.01
C ASP A 44 -12.52 6.45 0.15
N ILE A 45 -13.01 7.64 -0.23
CA ILE A 45 -13.28 8.79 0.65
C ILE A 45 -14.79 8.97 0.92
N ASP A 46 -15.69 8.17 0.34
CA ASP A 46 -17.14 8.18 0.59
C ASP A 46 -17.75 6.79 0.21
N GLU A 47 -18.62 6.08 0.93
CA GLU A 47 -19.40 6.31 2.15
C GLU A 47 -19.38 5.01 3.01
N ARG A 48 -19.10 5.13 4.31
CA ARG A 48 -19.46 4.19 5.41
C ARG A 48 -18.76 2.83 5.61
N ALA A 49 -17.69 2.44 4.91
CA ALA A 49 -17.13 1.08 5.18
C ALA A 49 -15.61 0.88 5.18
N TRP A 50 -14.79 1.77 4.63
CA TRP A 50 -13.34 1.55 4.65
C TRP A 50 -12.54 2.84 4.43
N ASN A 51 -12.81 3.87 5.21
CA ASN A 51 -11.73 4.79 5.50
C ASN A 51 -10.72 3.99 6.34
N ILE A 52 -9.41 4.19 6.13
CA ILE A 52 -8.62 4.43 7.35
C ILE A 52 -9.16 5.76 7.84
N ASP A 53 -10.28 5.68 8.57
CA ASP A 53 -10.79 6.82 9.26
C ASP A 53 -9.72 7.03 10.30
N GLU A 54 -8.83 7.95 9.98
CA GLU A 54 -7.70 8.29 10.81
C GLU A 54 -8.21 8.58 12.22
N GLN A 55 -9.40 9.16 12.36
CA GLN A 55 -10.08 9.34 13.63
C GLN A 55 -10.54 8.00 14.22
N ALA A 56 -11.20 7.11 13.47
CA ALA A 56 -11.58 5.79 13.97
C ALA A 56 -10.37 4.95 14.39
N TRP A 57 -9.33 4.86 13.57
CA TRP A 57 -8.10 4.15 13.89
C TRP A 57 -7.44 4.73 15.13
N ASN A 58 -7.28 6.06 15.20
CA ASN A 58 -6.68 6.72 16.36
C ASN A 58 -7.56 6.60 17.61
N SER A 59 -8.89 6.53 17.46
CA SER A 59 -9.84 6.34 18.57
C SER A 59 -9.70 4.97 19.25
N LEU A 60 -9.09 3.97 18.57
CA LEU A 60 -8.80 2.67 19.18
C LEU A 60 -7.73 2.75 20.28
N GLY A 61 -6.99 3.87 20.38
CA GLY A 61 -5.99 4.07 21.43
C GLY A 61 -4.83 3.07 21.41
N LEU A 62 -4.56 2.46 20.25
CA LEU A 62 -3.55 1.42 20.10
C LEU A 62 -2.14 2.01 20.17
N LYS A 63 -1.29 1.42 21.01
CA LYS A 63 0.14 1.74 21.05
C LYS A 63 0.88 0.92 20.01
N THR A 64 1.26 1.55 18.90
CA THR A 64 2.08 0.94 17.84
C THR A 64 3.56 1.34 17.97
N LYS A 65 4.46 0.54 17.40
CA LYS A 65 5.91 0.82 17.38
C LYS A 65 6.42 1.38 16.04
N TYR A 66 5.65 1.22 14.97
CA TYR A 66 6.04 1.60 13.61
C TYR A 66 4.88 2.26 12.89
N TYR A 67 3.75 1.57 12.76
CA TYR A 67 2.59 2.07 12.04
C TYR A 67 2.00 3.33 12.69
N ASN A 68 1.71 4.33 11.89
CA ASN A 68 0.77 5.41 12.17
C ASN A 68 0.05 5.78 10.86
N THR A 69 -0.98 6.62 10.93
CA THR A 69 -1.81 7.00 9.79
C THR A 69 -1.04 7.78 8.72
N ASP A 70 -0.02 8.54 9.11
CA ASP A 70 0.89 9.22 8.18
C ASP A 70 1.75 8.22 7.39
N ILE A 71 2.32 7.22 8.07
CA ILE A 71 3.10 6.13 7.46
C ILE A 71 2.23 5.31 6.53
N HIS A 72 0.96 5.08 6.87
CA HIS A 72 0.03 4.41 5.95
C HIS A 72 -0.09 5.15 4.62
N LYS A 73 -0.28 6.46 4.64
CA LYS A 73 -0.38 7.26 3.39
C LYS A 73 0.98 7.30 2.68
N GLY A 74 2.04 7.58 3.43
CA GLY A 74 3.40 7.73 2.91
C GLY A 74 3.98 6.45 2.31
N CYS A 75 3.59 5.27 2.79
CA CYS A 75 4.13 4.01 2.29
C CYS A 75 3.74 3.71 0.83
N PHE A 76 2.66 4.32 0.32
CA PHE A 76 2.28 4.22 -1.10
C PHE A 76 2.99 5.25 -2.00
N ALA A 77 3.74 6.20 -1.43
CA ALA A 77 4.53 7.15 -2.20
C ALA A 77 5.84 6.50 -2.68
N LEU A 78 5.81 5.93 -3.88
CA LEU A 78 6.93 5.16 -4.44
C LEU A 78 7.97 6.04 -5.18
N PRO A 79 9.26 5.68 -5.15
CA PRO A 79 10.29 6.27 -6.02
C PRO A 79 9.97 6.06 -7.51
N ASN A 80 10.48 6.96 -8.37
CA ASN A 80 10.20 6.93 -9.81
C ASN A 80 10.65 5.63 -10.48
N TYR A 81 11.84 5.13 -10.17
CA TYR A 81 12.33 3.86 -10.74
C TYR A 81 11.38 2.69 -10.41
N VAL A 82 10.78 2.67 -9.21
CA VAL A 82 9.80 1.63 -8.85
C VAL A 82 8.53 1.79 -9.68
N LYS A 83 8.03 3.01 -9.84
CA LYS A 83 6.84 3.29 -10.68
C LYS A 83 7.05 2.81 -12.11
N GLU A 84 8.20 3.13 -12.71
CA GLU A 84 8.58 2.70 -14.06
C GLU A 84 8.57 1.17 -14.20
N LEU A 85 9.22 0.46 -13.27
CA LEU A 85 9.24 -1.00 -13.26
C LEU A 85 7.85 -1.64 -13.10
N LEU A 86 6.91 -0.97 -12.42
CA LEU A 86 5.55 -1.46 -12.25
C LEU A 86 4.66 -1.19 -13.49
N VAL A 87 4.98 -0.16 -14.27
CA VAL A 87 4.33 0.13 -15.56
C VAL A 87 4.81 -0.86 -16.61
N SER A 88 6.12 -1.05 -16.75
CA SER A 88 6.69 -1.99 -17.72
C SER A 88 6.31 -3.45 -17.47
N ALA A 89 5.91 -3.78 -16.25
CA ALA A 89 5.38 -5.10 -15.90
C ALA A 89 3.90 -5.29 -16.28
N GLY A 90 3.18 -4.20 -16.57
CA GLY A 90 1.76 -4.22 -16.96
C GLY A 90 1.53 -4.31 -18.46
N GLU A 91 2.55 -3.96 -19.27
CA GLU A 91 2.69 -4.41 -20.67
C GLU A 91 3.05 -5.91 -20.69
#